data_AF-A0A151ELL1-F1
#
_entry.id   AF-A0A151ELL1-F1
#
_cell.length_a   1.000
_cell.length_b   1.000
_cell.length_c   1.000
_cell.angle_alpha   90.00
_cell.angle_beta   90.00
_cell.angle_gamma   90.00
#
_symmetry.space_group_name_H-M   'P 1'
#
loop_
_entity.id
_entity.type
_entity.pdbx_description
1 polymer ?
#
loop_
_entity_poly.entity_id
_entity_poly.type
_entity_poly.pdbx_seq_one_letter_code
_entity_poly.pdbx_strand_id
1 'polypeptide(L)'
;MKIFNNPEVEKSLVDNFELVKDAVQKNDGSSRAGLMLGLQELGATLNGFIGAYYQVASNIIVVNTTPLRRIIETKKELLKPYGFHILLHEYIHSLGYLDEEITKQKTYEITKKYYGETHIATELSKNMKNFFPNLVYPIQGWLPPDGIPKIKLVKGFDWSNTYNYIT
;
A
#
# COMPACT_ATOMS: atom_id res chain seq x y z
N MET A 1 -17.34 -4.68 -11.12
CA MET A 1 -17.05 -3.24 -11.31
C MET A 1 -15.54 -3.05 -11.31
N LYS A 2 -14.94 -2.51 -12.39
CA LYS A 2 -13.48 -2.42 -12.53
C LYS A 2 -12.95 -1.29 -11.61
N ILE A 3 -12.31 -1.64 -10.49
CA ILE A 3 -11.65 -0.72 -9.54
C ILE A 3 -10.60 0.15 -10.20
N PHE A 4 -10.12 -0.27 -11.37
CA PHE A 4 -9.15 0.44 -12.20
C PHE A 4 -9.47 1.92 -12.45
N ASN A 5 -10.66 2.45 -12.13
CA ASN A 5 -10.96 3.88 -12.18
C ASN A 5 -11.76 4.37 -10.96
N ASN A 6 -11.45 3.93 -9.74
CA ASN A 6 -12.08 4.49 -8.54
C ASN A 6 -11.29 5.74 -8.05
N PRO A 7 -11.79 6.98 -8.26
CA PRO A 7 -11.05 8.18 -7.89
C PRO A 7 -10.85 8.32 -6.38
N GLU A 8 -11.75 7.73 -5.59
CA GLU A 8 -11.64 7.75 -4.13
C GLU A 8 -10.45 6.92 -3.64
N VAL A 9 -10.19 5.77 -4.27
CA VAL A 9 -9.03 4.92 -3.96
C VAL A 9 -7.75 5.63 -4.33
N GLU A 10 -7.68 6.17 -5.54
CA GLU A 10 -6.51 6.90 -6.02
C GLU A 10 -6.19 8.09 -5.11
N LYS A 11 -7.20 8.91 -4.80
CA LYS A 11 -7.05 10.02 -3.86
C LYS A 11 -6.60 9.54 -2.48
N SER A 12 -7.20 8.48 -1.94
CA SER A 12 -6.82 7.96 -0.63
C SER A 12 -5.38 7.45 -0.59
N LEU A 13 -4.89 6.84 -1.68
CA LEU A 13 -3.50 6.36 -1.76
C LEU A 13 -2.52 7.53 -1.89
N VAL A 14 -2.85 8.53 -2.71
CA VAL A 14 -2.04 9.76 -2.84
C VAL A 14 -1.95 10.51 -1.52
N ASP A 15 -3.10 10.73 -0.86
CA ASP A 15 -3.14 11.41 0.45
C ASP A 15 -2.36 10.61 1.52
N ASN A 16 -2.54 9.29 1.57
CA ASN A 16 -1.82 8.44 2.52
C ASN A 16 -0.31 8.46 2.30
N PHE A 17 0.16 8.55 1.06
CA PHE A 17 1.58 8.56 0.79
C PHE A 17 2.28 9.79 1.38
N GLU A 18 1.61 10.94 1.41
CA GLU A 18 2.13 12.12 2.10
C GLU A 18 2.22 11.91 3.61
N LEU A 19 1.24 11.23 4.21
CA LEU A 19 1.29 10.85 5.63
C LEU A 19 2.41 9.84 5.90
N VAL A 20 2.66 8.90 4.98
CA VAL A 20 3.77 7.95 5.06
C VAL A 20 5.11 8.67 5.06
N LYS A 21 5.32 9.62 4.14
CA LYS A 21 6.55 10.43 4.10
C LYS A 21 6.75 11.21 5.40
N ASP A 22 5.71 11.85 5.90
CA ASP A 22 5.74 12.58 7.17
C ASP A 22 6.06 11.64 8.36
N ALA A 23 5.45 10.46 8.42
CA ALA A 23 5.69 9.48 9.47
C ALA A 23 7.13 8.97 9.50
N VAL A 24 7.70 8.64 8.33
CA VAL A 24 9.10 8.20 8.24
C VAL A 24 10.05 9.35 8.56
N GLN A 25 9.80 10.55 8.03
CA GLN A 25 10.65 11.72 8.28
C GLN A 25 10.71 12.05 9.78
N LYS A 26 9.58 11.98 10.48
CA LYS A 26 9.51 12.19 11.93
C LYS A 26 10.13 11.06 12.76
N ASN A 27 10.22 9.84 12.22
CA ASN A 27 10.80 8.72 12.94
C ASN A 27 12.32 8.61 12.75
N ASP A 28 12.77 8.59 11.50
CA ASP A 28 14.13 8.20 11.10
C ASP A 28 14.89 9.36 10.42
N GLY A 29 14.26 10.53 10.23
CA GLY A 29 14.86 11.66 9.51
C GLY A 29 15.09 11.42 8.00
N SER A 30 14.65 10.26 7.50
CA SER A 30 14.91 9.78 6.16
C SER A 30 13.77 10.16 5.19
N SER A 31 14.13 10.41 3.93
CA SER A 31 13.16 10.62 2.85
C SER A 31 13.69 10.14 1.50
N ARG A 32 12.77 9.80 0.59
CA ARG A 32 13.03 9.48 -0.81
C ARG A 32 11.95 10.14 -1.67
N ALA A 33 12.37 10.79 -2.74
CA ALA A 33 11.51 11.39 -3.75
C ALA A 33 11.55 10.61 -5.06
N GLY A 34 10.67 10.97 -6.00
CA GLY A 34 10.67 10.44 -7.36
C GLY A 34 10.01 9.08 -7.49
N LEU A 35 9.06 8.76 -6.60
CA LEU A 35 8.31 7.51 -6.66
C LEU A 35 7.03 7.67 -7.48
N MET A 36 6.65 6.63 -8.20
CA MET A 36 5.40 6.48 -8.93
C MET A 36 4.53 5.43 -8.26
N LEU A 37 3.21 5.57 -8.38
CA LEU A 37 2.25 4.57 -7.93
C LEU A 37 1.61 3.87 -9.12
N GLY A 38 1.74 2.55 -9.16
CA GLY A 38 1.06 1.66 -10.08
C GLY A 38 -0.06 0.90 -9.39
N LEU A 39 -1.18 0.69 -10.08
CA LEU A 39 -2.27 -0.18 -9.65
C LEU A 39 -2.35 -1.38 -10.59
N GLN A 40 -2.39 -2.58 -10.00
CA GLN A 40 -2.51 -3.82 -10.76
C GLN A 40 -3.48 -4.76 -10.04
N GLU A 41 -4.28 -5.52 -10.78
CA GLU A 41 -5.11 -6.57 -10.18
C GLU A 41 -4.33 -7.88 -10.26
N LEU A 42 -3.75 -8.33 -9.15
CA LEU A 42 -2.95 -9.55 -9.09
C LEU A 42 -3.75 -10.76 -8.55
N GLY A 43 -4.99 -10.53 -8.10
CA GLY A 43 -5.80 -11.57 -7.49
C GLY A 43 -5.36 -11.90 -6.06
N ALA A 44 -5.69 -13.12 -5.62
CA ALA A 44 -5.30 -13.68 -4.32
C ALA A 44 -4.90 -15.15 -4.51
N THR A 45 -3.71 -15.53 -4.07
CA THR A 45 -3.18 -16.90 -4.24
C THR A 45 -3.37 -17.74 -2.98
N LEU A 46 -3.41 -19.06 -3.15
CA LEU A 46 -3.52 -20.03 -2.03
C LEU A 46 -2.33 -19.97 -1.06
N ASN A 47 -1.16 -19.51 -1.51
CA ASN A 47 0.07 -19.45 -0.71
C ASN A 47 0.32 -18.09 -0.07
N GLY A 48 -0.57 -17.11 -0.27
CA GLY A 48 -0.40 -15.80 0.32
C GLY A 48 -1.04 -14.67 -0.49
N PHE A 49 -1.09 -13.54 0.18
CA PHE A 49 -1.62 -12.29 -0.31
C PHE A 49 -0.47 -11.35 -0.68
N ILE A 50 -0.52 -10.78 -1.89
CA ILE A 50 0.36 -9.68 -2.28
C ILE A 50 -0.48 -8.39 -2.15
N GLY A 51 -0.27 -7.62 -1.10
CA GLY A 51 -1.00 -6.36 -0.86
C GLY A 51 -0.47 -5.21 -1.71
N ALA A 52 0.85 -5.16 -1.84
CA ALA A 52 1.62 -4.35 -2.76
C ALA A 52 2.96 -5.06 -3.00
N TYR A 53 3.72 -4.61 -3.97
CA TYR A 53 5.12 -5.00 -4.13
C TYR A 53 5.91 -3.86 -4.77
N TYR A 54 7.10 -3.64 -4.25
CA TYR A 54 8.12 -2.82 -4.87
C TYR A 54 9.02 -3.70 -5.73
N GLN A 55 9.22 -3.33 -6.99
CA GLN A 55 10.28 -3.95 -7.78
C GLN A 55 11.61 -3.36 -7.31
N VAL A 56 12.44 -4.20 -6.68
CA VAL A 56 13.79 -3.81 -6.25
C VAL A 56 14.50 -3.10 -7.42
N ALA A 57 15.12 -1.95 -7.13
CA ALA A 57 15.77 -1.07 -8.11
C ALA A 57 14.84 -0.33 -9.11
N SER A 58 13.54 -0.19 -8.81
CA SER A 58 12.61 0.63 -9.61
C SER A 58 12.20 1.92 -8.90
N ASN A 59 11.53 2.84 -9.60
CA ASN A 59 10.89 4.01 -8.97
C ASN A 59 9.37 3.84 -8.86
N ILE A 60 8.86 2.61 -8.81
CA ILE A 60 7.41 2.34 -8.78
C ILE A 60 7.02 1.46 -7.59
N ILE A 61 6.04 1.93 -6.83
CA ILE A 61 5.28 1.12 -5.87
C ILE A 61 4.08 0.57 -6.61
N VAL A 62 3.92 -0.75 -6.68
CA VAL A 62 2.74 -1.38 -7.31
C VAL A 62 1.81 -1.91 -6.23
N VAL A 63 0.59 -1.36 -6.15
CA VAL A 63 -0.43 -1.79 -5.21
C VAL A 63 -1.41 -2.76 -5.87
N ASN A 64 -1.69 -3.89 -5.19
CA ASN A 64 -2.71 -4.83 -5.62
C ASN A 64 -4.11 -4.25 -5.34
N THR A 65 -4.94 -4.21 -6.37
CA THR A 65 -6.29 -3.64 -6.29
C THR A 65 -7.34 -4.60 -5.74
N THR A 66 -7.07 -5.91 -5.75
CA THR A 66 -7.99 -6.94 -5.20
C THR A 66 -8.40 -6.67 -3.74
N PRO A 67 -7.49 -6.42 -2.78
CA PRO A 67 -7.87 -6.08 -1.41
C PRO A 67 -8.57 -4.73 -1.27
N LEU A 68 -8.12 -3.72 -2.02
CA LEU A 68 -8.76 -2.40 -2.04
C LEU A 68 -10.24 -2.53 -2.47
N ARG A 69 -10.52 -3.38 -3.46
CA ARG A 69 -11.90 -3.71 -3.84
C ARG A 69 -12.70 -4.28 -2.69
N ARG A 70 -12.16 -5.31 -2.04
CA ARG A 70 -12.87 -5.98 -0.95
C ARG A 70 -13.16 -5.02 0.19
N ILE A 71 -12.20 -4.17 0.54
CA ILE A 71 -12.34 -3.14 1.57
C ILE A 71 -13.49 -2.19 1.23
N ILE A 72 -13.54 -1.66 0.02
CA ILE A 72 -14.61 -0.74 -0.40
C ILE A 72 -15.99 -1.41 -0.36
N GLU A 73 -16.06 -2.68 -0.77
CA GLU A 73 -17.31 -3.45 -0.81
C GLU A 73 -17.79 -3.91 0.58
N THR A 74 -16.93 -3.92 1.60
CA THR A 74 -17.26 -4.49 2.92
C THR A 74 -17.11 -3.53 4.08
N LYS A 75 -15.96 -2.88 4.19
CA LYS A 75 -15.51 -2.09 5.35
C LYS A 75 -14.70 -0.90 4.88
N LYS A 76 -15.38 0.07 4.27
CA LYS A 76 -14.77 1.24 3.63
C LYS A 76 -13.87 2.04 4.58
N GLU A 77 -14.15 2.00 5.88
CA GLU A 77 -13.33 2.60 6.94
C GLU A 77 -11.89 2.06 6.98
N LEU A 78 -11.65 0.85 6.46
CA LEU A 78 -10.32 0.26 6.39
C LEU A 78 -9.47 0.80 5.23
N LEU A 79 -10.04 1.54 4.28
CA LEU A 79 -9.33 2.00 3.09
C LEU A 79 -8.10 2.84 3.44
N LYS A 80 -8.28 3.83 4.31
CA LYS A 80 -7.19 4.70 4.77
C LYS A 80 -6.11 3.94 5.56
N PRO A 81 -6.43 3.23 6.66
CA PRO A 81 -5.40 2.55 7.45
C PRO A 81 -4.71 1.42 6.67
N TYR A 82 -5.41 0.71 5.79
CA TYR A 82 -4.80 -0.28 4.90
C TYR A 82 -3.87 0.37 3.88
N GLY A 83 -4.32 1.44 3.22
CA GLY A 83 -3.49 2.19 2.28
C GLY A 83 -2.21 2.75 2.93
N PHE A 84 -2.31 3.28 4.16
CA PHE A 84 -1.14 3.72 4.91
C PHE A 84 -0.18 2.56 5.19
N HIS A 85 -0.69 1.43 5.68
CA HIS A 85 0.14 0.26 6.02
C HIS A 85 0.95 -0.25 4.82
N ILE A 86 0.28 -0.50 3.68
CA ILE A 86 0.98 -1.04 2.50
C ILE A 86 1.97 -0.03 1.92
N LEU A 87 1.62 1.26 1.88
CA LEU A 87 2.50 2.29 1.33
C LEU A 87 3.72 2.50 2.22
N LEU A 88 3.55 2.43 3.55
CA LEU A 88 4.67 2.52 4.49
C LEU A 88 5.62 1.33 4.33
N HIS A 89 5.10 0.11 4.21
CA HIS A 89 5.90 -1.10 3.98
C HIS A 89 6.76 -0.97 2.71
N GLU A 90 6.14 -0.65 1.58
CA GLU A 90 6.86 -0.49 0.31
C GLU A 90 7.80 0.72 0.29
N TYR A 91 7.43 1.80 0.99
CA TYR A 91 8.30 2.97 1.11
C TYR A 91 9.55 2.65 1.95
N ILE A 92 9.44 1.86 3.01
CA ILE A 92 10.60 1.36 3.77
C ILE A 92 11.51 0.50 2.89
N HIS A 93 10.94 -0.38 2.05
CA HIS A 93 11.74 -1.09 1.04
C HIS A 93 12.45 -0.12 0.08
N SER A 94 11.76 0.95 -0.33
CA SER A 94 12.36 1.99 -1.17
C SER A 94 13.50 2.75 -0.49
N LEU A 95 13.59 2.75 0.84
CA LEU A 95 14.70 3.35 1.59
C LEU A 95 15.91 2.42 1.74
N GLY A 96 15.84 1.21 1.19
CA GLY A 96 16.95 0.24 1.16
C GLY A 96 16.85 -0.90 2.17
N TYR A 97 15.77 -0.98 2.95
CA TYR A 97 15.51 -2.12 3.83
C TYR A 97 14.90 -3.28 3.02
N LEU A 98 15.71 -4.26 2.61
CA LEU A 98 15.26 -5.35 1.74
C LEU A 98 14.78 -6.60 2.51
N ASP A 99 15.17 -6.72 3.78
CA ASP A 99 14.74 -7.83 4.62
C ASP A 99 13.28 -7.62 5.08
N GLU A 100 12.43 -8.61 4.84
CA GLU A 100 11.00 -8.55 5.15
C GLU A 100 10.71 -8.45 6.65
N GLU A 101 11.48 -9.14 7.50
CA GLU A 101 11.25 -9.11 8.94
C GLU A 101 11.65 -7.75 9.52
N ILE A 102 12.79 -7.20 9.08
CA ILE A 102 13.19 -5.83 9.43
C ILE A 102 12.15 -4.81 8.96
N THR A 103 11.65 -4.98 7.73
CA THR A 103 10.66 -4.05 7.15
C THR A 103 9.35 -4.10 7.93
N LYS A 104 8.82 -5.29 8.23
CA LYS A 104 7.62 -5.46 9.07
C LYS A 104 7.79 -4.82 10.44
N GLN A 105 8.92 -5.05 11.11
CA GLN A 105 9.20 -4.46 12.41
C GLN A 105 9.21 -2.93 12.33
N LYS A 106 9.91 -2.35 11.35
CA LYS A 106 9.95 -0.91 11.13
C LYS A 106 8.58 -0.34 10.81
N THR A 107 7.80 -0.99 9.95
CA THR A 107 6.43 -0.60 9.66
C THR A 107 5.60 -0.55 10.94
N TYR A 108 5.69 -1.56 11.80
CA TYR A 108 5.00 -1.56 13.09
C TYR A 108 5.45 -0.41 14.00
N GLU A 109 6.76 -0.25 14.22
CA GLU A 109 7.32 0.77 15.11
C GLU A 109 6.96 2.19 14.66
N ILE A 110 7.11 2.50 13.37
CA ILE A 110 6.76 3.80 12.79
C ILE A 110 5.26 4.05 12.92
N THR A 111 4.43 3.06 12.57
CA THR A 111 2.97 3.22 12.65
C THR A 111 2.50 3.45 14.08
N LYS A 112 3.04 2.69 15.03
CA LYS A 112 2.77 2.83 16.46
C LYS A 112 3.16 4.19 16.99
N LYS A 113 4.35 4.70 16.62
CA LYS A 113 4.80 6.03 17.06
C LYS A 113 3.95 7.15 16.44
N TYR A 114 3.52 6.97 15.19
CA TYR A 114 2.77 7.99 14.46
C TYR A 114 1.30 8.08 14.88
N TYR A 115 0.62 6.95 15.05
CA TYR A 115 -0.82 6.89 15.35
C TYR A 115 -1.18 6.39 16.76
N GLY A 116 -0.24 5.79 17.49
CA GLY A 116 -0.49 5.14 18.77
C GLY A 116 -0.80 3.65 18.65
N GLU A 117 -0.78 2.95 19.79
CA GLU A 117 -0.91 1.49 19.88
C GLU A 117 -2.27 0.97 19.37
N THR A 118 -3.35 1.67 19.68
CA THR A 118 -4.74 1.22 19.46
C THR A 118 -5.30 1.58 18.09
N HIS A 119 -4.51 2.26 17.24
CA HIS A 119 -4.97 2.66 15.92
C HIS A 119 -5.05 1.47 14.96
N ILE A 120 -6.04 1.45 14.07
CA ILE A 120 -6.27 0.32 13.13
C ILE A 120 -5.05 0.06 12.25
N ALA A 121 -4.33 1.10 11.81
CA ALA A 121 -3.10 0.93 11.03
C ALA A 121 -2.00 0.21 11.83
N THR A 122 -1.91 0.45 13.14
CA THR A 122 -0.95 -0.20 14.04
C THR A 122 -1.32 -1.67 14.26
N GLU A 123 -2.62 -1.97 14.38
CA GLU A 123 -3.08 -3.36 14.48
C GLU A 123 -2.87 -4.12 13.16
N LEU A 124 -3.07 -3.46 12.01
CA LEU A 124 -2.77 -4.03 10.69
C LEU A 124 -1.30 -4.41 10.54
N SER A 125 -0.37 -3.58 11.03
CA SER A 125 1.07 -3.85 10.96
C SER A 125 1.53 -4.97 11.91
N LYS A 126 0.82 -5.22 13.01
CA LYS A 126 1.04 -6.41 13.85
C LYS A 126 0.61 -7.69 13.16
N ASN A 127 -0.61 -7.70 12.61
CA ASN A 127 -1.19 -8.90 12.04
C ASN A 127 -2.28 -8.59 11.00
N MET A 128 -1.87 -8.47 9.75
CA MET A 128 -2.76 -8.22 8.62
C MET A 128 -3.79 -9.35 8.39
N LYS A 129 -3.50 -10.59 8.80
CA LYS A 129 -4.41 -11.75 8.61
C LYS A 129 -5.71 -11.60 9.42
N ASN A 130 -5.66 -10.94 10.58
CA ASN A 130 -6.83 -10.74 11.45
C ASN A 130 -7.86 -9.79 10.84
N PHE A 131 -7.43 -8.85 10.00
CA PHE A 131 -8.31 -7.87 9.35
C PHE A 131 -8.92 -8.41 8.06
N PHE A 132 -8.32 -9.47 7.51
CA PHE A 132 -8.68 -10.05 6.24
C PHE A 132 -8.79 -11.58 6.29
N PRO A 133 -9.57 -12.16 7.23
CA PRO A 133 -9.65 -13.60 7.40
C PRO A 133 -10.21 -14.32 6.16
N ASN A 134 -10.97 -13.62 5.31
CA ASN A 134 -11.63 -14.16 4.11
C ASN A 134 -11.20 -13.46 2.81
N LEU A 135 -9.95 -13.02 2.68
CA LEU A 135 -9.42 -12.53 1.39
C LEU A 135 -9.06 -13.65 0.39
N VAL A 136 -9.38 -14.88 0.77
CA VAL A 136 -9.35 -16.06 -0.09
C VAL A 136 -10.73 -16.17 -0.73
N TYR A 137 -10.83 -15.87 -2.04
CA TYR A 137 -11.95 -16.38 -2.85
C TYR A 137 -12.04 -17.91 -2.67
N PRO A 138 -13.24 -18.52 -2.71
CA PRO A 138 -13.47 -19.88 -2.20
C PRO A 138 -12.53 -20.90 -2.83
N ILE A 139 -11.62 -21.47 -2.02
CA ILE A 139 -10.88 -22.76 -2.16
C ILE A 139 -10.00 -22.91 -3.43
N GLN A 140 -10.15 -22.06 -4.44
CA GLN A 140 -9.35 -21.98 -5.66
C GLN A 140 -8.91 -20.53 -5.82
N GLY A 141 -7.59 -20.30 -5.79
CA GLY A 141 -7.02 -18.97 -6.02
C GLY A 141 -7.60 -18.33 -7.29
N TRP A 142 -7.89 -17.03 -7.22
CA TRP A 142 -8.43 -16.29 -8.35
C TRP A 142 -7.32 -15.49 -9.01
N LEU A 143 -7.04 -15.78 -10.27
CA LEU A 143 -6.20 -14.98 -11.15
C LEU A 143 -7.09 -14.28 -12.19
N PRO A 144 -6.69 -13.09 -12.68
CA PRO A 144 -7.45 -12.42 -13.73
C PRO A 144 -7.55 -13.30 -14.98
N PRO A 145 -8.75 -13.48 -15.56
CA PRO A 145 -8.97 -14.42 -16.67
C PRO A 145 -8.22 -14.06 -17.96
N ASP A 146 -7.83 -12.79 -18.13
CA ASP A 146 -7.17 -12.26 -19.35
C ASP A 146 -5.63 -12.14 -19.21
N GLY A 147 -5.01 -12.88 -18.28
CA GLY A 147 -3.58 -12.77 -17.98
C GLY A 147 -3.25 -11.63 -17.00
N ILE A 148 -1.96 -11.33 -16.78
CA ILE A 148 -1.55 -10.28 -15.83
C ILE A 148 -1.99 -8.90 -16.37
N PRO A 149 -2.89 -8.18 -15.68
CA PRO A 149 -3.38 -6.89 -16.15
C PRO A 149 -2.25 -5.87 -16.25
N LYS A 150 -2.35 -4.93 -17.20
CA LYS A 150 -1.40 -3.81 -17.30
C LYS A 150 -1.40 -2.99 -16.00
N ILE A 151 -0.22 -2.51 -15.61
CA ILE A 151 -0.09 -1.55 -14.51
C ILE A 151 -0.72 -0.23 -14.94
N LYS A 152 -1.67 0.28 -14.14
CA LYS A 152 -2.22 1.63 -14.29
C LYS A 152 -1.42 2.60 -13.41
N LEU A 153 -0.85 3.65 -14.00
CA LEU A 153 -0.20 4.71 -13.22
C LEU A 153 -1.24 5.65 -12.60
N VAL A 154 -1.05 5.98 -11.31
CA VAL A 154 -1.84 6.98 -10.58
C VAL A 154 -1.17 8.34 -10.74
N LYS A 155 -1.95 9.35 -11.18
CA LYS A 155 -1.45 10.71 -11.36
C LYS A 155 -1.37 11.45 -10.02
N GLY A 156 -0.43 12.39 -9.90
CA GLY A 156 -0.29 13.24 -8.71
C GLY A 156 0.25 12.50 -7.48
N PHE A 157 0.81 11.30 -7.66
CA PHE A 157 1.54 10.62 -6.59
C PHE A 157 2.88 11.33 -6.35
N ASP A 158 3.33 11.34 -5.10
CA ASP A 158 4.53 12.06 -4.66
C ASP A 158 4.50 13.57 -4.93
N TRP A 159 3.30 14.18 -4.92
CA TRP A 159 3.10 15.56 -5.38
C TRP A 159 3.89 16.60 -4.58
N SER A 160 4.11 16.40 -3.27
CA SER A 160 4.86 17.37 -2.46
C SER A 160 6.33 17.49 -2.87
N ASN A 161 6.86 16.54 -3.64
CA ASN A 161 8.18 16.63 -4.26
C ASN A 161 8.15 17.20 -5.68
N THR A 162 6.99 17.25 -6.34
CA THR A 162 6.86 17.72 -7.73
C THR A 162 6.20 19.09 -7.88
N TYR A 163 5.42 19.54 -6.90
CA TYR A 163 4.57 20.75 -7.04
C TYR A 163 5.37 22.03 -7.33
N ASN A 164 6.60 22.14 -6.83
CA ASN A 164 7.48 23.29 -7.08
C ASN A 164 8.01 23.35 -8.53
N TYR A 165 7.83 22.27 -9.31
CA TYR A 165 8.43 22.10 -10.63
C TYR A 165 7.38 21.98 -11.75
N ILE A 166 6.10 21.84 -11.40
CA ILE A 166 5.00 21.73 -12.35
C ILE A 166 4.15 23.00 -12.19
N THR A 167 4.57 24.06 -12.88
CA THR A 167 3.77 25.28 -13.09
C THR A 167 2.93 25.18 -14.36
#